data_AF-A0A8S3EHJ0-F1
#
_entry.id   AF-A0A8S3EHJ0-F1
#
_cell.length_a   1.000
_cell.length_b   1.000
_cell.length_c   1.000
_cell.angle_alpha   90.00
_cell.angle_beta   90.00
_cell.angle_gamma   90.00
#
_symmetry.space_group_name_H-M   'P 1'
#
loop_
_entity.id
_entity.type
_entity.pdbx_description
1 polymer ?
#
loop_
_entity_poly.entity_id
_entity_poly.type
_entity_poly.pdbx_seq_one_letter_code
_entity_poly.pdbx_strand_id
1 'polypeptide(L)'
;EQISAISLLCSMKPNLFLKSFLQIAYERLQPASYLLVSKRSYEIMKTPPGEIYDKSVLETILKHETKDTGNVKRESKNYSYKEQMAARELEKELAAKQNKATVPQLTKKQQEMLQQQLDQEQATRDIVKKIDEDAKNVFEIFTNIVKSTQELFIPYLGELVAHIWPTLKSPVAFNYAKDLYIALVPIVFMNDKDTFGYAIAYLAVRLNSDPSTVQQQLDKCWLQEDLLAAIERLLACLYENTQQAKKFNQLSIARLDYCLPLFQNIVIHPKCTNEWTTSILNICREYFSAVSTSDPDVRFRFIRENAG
;
A
#
# COMPACT_ATOMS: atom_id res chain seq x y z
N GLU A 1 -8.82 4.19 26.89
CA GLU A 1 -9.31 3.98 25.51
C GLU A 1 -10.83 4.03 25.53
N GLN A 2 -11.47 4.83 24.68
CA GLN A 2 -12.91 4.76 24.51
C GLN A 2 -13.24 3.48 23.73
N ILE A 3 -14.02 2.58 24.34
CA ILE A 3 -14.47 1.36 23.68
C ILE A 3 -15.47 1.78 22.59
N SER A 4 -15.16 1.46 21.33
CA SER A 4 -16.09 1.67 20.21
C SER A 4 -17.38 0.89 20.47
N ALA A 5 -18.53 1.47 20.11
CA ALA A 5 -19.83 0.80 20.24
C ALA A 5 -19.86 -0.57 19.54
N ILE A 6 -19.14 -0.69 18.40
CA ILE A 6 -19.00 -1.95 17.66
C ILE A 6 -18.26 -3.00 18.50
N SER A 7 -17.16 -2.60 19.13
CA SER A 7 -16.38 -3.48 20.01
C SER A 7 -17.23 -3.97 21.18
N LEU A 8 -17.98 -3.07 21.83
CA LEU A 8 -18.88 -3.43 22.93
C LEU A 8 -19.96 -4.43 22.49
N LEU A 9 -20.65 -4.18 21.38
CA LEU A 9 -21.71 -5.05 20.87
C LEU A 9 -21.17 -6.43 20.46
N CYS A 10 -20.03 -6.45 19.78
CA CYS A 10 -19.33 -7.68 19.40
C CYS A 10 -18.88 -8.49 20.62
N SER A 11 -18.39 -7.84 21.69
CA SER A 11 -18.02 -8.53 22.93
C SER A 11 -19.23 -9.02 23.72
N MET A 12 -20.38 -8.33 23.67
CA MET A 12 -21.59 -8.72 24.40
C MET A 12 -22.34 -9.89 23.75
N LYS A 13 -22.55 -9.84 22.43
CA LYS A 13 -23.28 -10.87 21.67
C LYS A 13 -22.62 -11.11 20.30
N PRO A 14 -21.44 -11.76 20.25
CA PRO A 14 -20.71 -11.99 19.00
C PRO A 14 -21.56 -12.70 17.95
N ASN A 15 -22.30 -13.75 18.33
CA ASN A 15 -23.12 -14.55 17.42
C ASN A 15 -24.24 -13.75 16.72
N LEU A 16 -24.68 -12.64 17.31
CA LEU A 16 -25.74 -11.80 16.74
C LEU A 16 -25.16 -10.72 15.81
N PHE A 17 -24.05 -10.10 16.23
CA PHE A 17 -23.57 -8.87 15.60
C PHE A 17 -22.39 -9.08 14.65
N LEU A 18 -21.54 -10.08 14.88
CA LEU A 18 -20.31 -10.28 14.13
C LEU A 18 -20.55 -10.42 12.63
N LYS A 19 -21.47 -11.31 12.24
CA LYS A 19 -21.80 -11.54 10.83
C LYS A 19 -22.34 -10.28 10.15
N SER A 20 -23.24 -9.54 10.82
CA SER A 20 -23.82 -8.32 10.26
C SER A 20 -22.80 -7.20 10.08
N PHE A 21 -21.93 -6.99 11.07
CA PHE A 21 -20.88 -5.98 10.95
C PHE A 21 -19.83 -6.34 9.90
N LEU A 22 -19.47 -7.62 9.79
CA LEU A 22 -18.57 -8.08 8.73
C LEU A 22 -19.18 -7.89 7.34
N GLN A 23 -20.46 -8.22 7.17
CA GLN A 23 -21.15 -7.99 5.91
C GLN A 23 -21.12 -6.52 5.50
N ILE A 24 -21.46 -5.60 6.41
CA ILE A 24 -21.39 -4.15 6.14
C ILE A 24 -19.97 -3.72 5.76
N ALA A 25 -18.97 -4.23 6.49
CA ALA A 25 -17.59 -3.87 6.25
C ALA A 25 -17.08 -4.42 4.90
N TYR A 26 -17.47 -5.64 4.52
CA TYR A 26 -17.17 -6.21 3.20
C TYR A 26 -17.82 -5.42 2.07
N GLU A 27 -19.11 -5.11 2.18
CA GLU A 27 -19.84 -4.31 1.19
C GLU A 27 -19.18 -2.94 0.95
N ARG A 28 -18.63 -2.32 2.00
CA ARG A 28 -17.91 -1.04 1.89
C ARG A 28 -16.46 -1.17 1.44
N LEU A 29 -15.87 -2.36 1.49
CA LEU A 29 -14.51 -2.64 1.02
C LEU A 29 -14.47 -3.07 -0.46
N GLN A 30 -15.57 -3.63 -0.97
CA GLN A 30 -15.78 -4.02 -2.37
C GLN A 30 -15.62 -2.91 -3.44
N PRO A 31 -15.85 -1.61 -3.18
CA PRO A 31 -15.70 -0.59 -4.20
C PRO A 31 -14.31 -0.59 -4.84
N ALA A 32 -14.26 -0.74 -6.17
CA ALA A 32 -13.03 -0.63 -6.95
C ALA A 32 -12.36 0.75 -6.82
N SER A 33 -13.06 1.74 -6.24
CA SER A 33 -12.55 3.09 -6.01
C SER A 33 -11.20 3.10 -5.30
N TYR A 34 -10.96 2.22 -4.32
CA TYR A 34 -9.67 2.14 -3.64
C TYR A 34 -8.54 1.71 -4.58
N LEU A 35 -8.82 0.77 -5.49
CA LEU A 35 -7.85 0.21 -6.43
C LEU A 35 -7.60 1.13 -7.64
N LEU A 36 -8.55 2.01 -7.95
CA LEU A 36 -8.45 2.96 -9.06
C LEU A 36 -7.62 4.21 -8.72
N VAL A 37 -7.35 4.48 -7.44
CA VAL A 37 -6.53 5.63 -7.07
C VAL A 37 -5.08 5.40 -7.50
N SER A 38 -4.64 6.21 -8.46
CA SER A 38 -3.26 6.17 -8.92
C SER A 38 -2.29 6.70 -7.84
N LYS A 39 -1.04 6.24 -7.89
CA LYS A 39 0.03 6.75 -7.03
C LYS A 39 0.19 8.27 -7.14
N ARG A 40 0.06 8.81 -8.37
CA ARG A 40 0.09 10.26 -8.64
C ARG A 40 -1.03 10.99 -7.89
N SER A 41 -2.25 10.49 -7.97
CA SER A 41 -3.41 11.08 -7.26
C SER A 41 -3.22 11.08 -5.75
N TYR A 42 -2.61 10.03 -5.20
CA TYR A 42 -2.28 9.95 -3.78
C TYR A 42 -1.15 10.92 -3.38
N GLU A 43 -0.14 11.11 -4.23
CA GLU A 43 0.91 12.10 -3.98
C GLU A 43 0.39 13.54 -4.07
N ILE A 44 -0.51 13.83 -5.02
CA ILE A 44 -1.25 15.11 -5.10
C ILE A 44 -2.02 15.38 -3.79
N MET A 45 -2.66 14.35 -3.21
CA MET A 45 -3.35 14.47 -1.92
C MET A 45 -2.40 14.86 -0.76
N LYS A 46 -1.16 14.38 -0.78
CA LYS A 46 -0.15 14.70 0.24
C LYS A 46 0.44 16.12 0.09
N THR A 47 0.33 16.72 -1.08
CA THR A 47 0.82 18.08 -1.33
C THR A 47 -0.03 19.12 -0.59
N PRO A 48 0.59 20.11 0.09
CA PRO A 48 -0.14 21.15 0.80
C PRO A 48 -1.12 21.93 -0.10
N PRO A 49 -2.24 22.42 0.45
CA PRO A 49 -3.17 23.26 -0.31
C PRO A 49 -2.46 24.54 -0.78
N GLY A 50 -2.54 24.83 -2.08
CA GLY A 50 -1.92 26.01 -2.70
C GLY A 50 -0.58 25.74 -3.38
N GLU A 51 -0.01 24.55 -3.23
CA GLU A 51 1.18 24.12 -4.00
C GLU A 51 0.78 23.17 -5.12
N ILE A 52 1.40 23.33 -6.29
CA ILE A 52 1.22 22.44 -7.43
C ILE A 52 2.18 21.26 -7.29
N TYR A 53 1.63 20.06 -7.31
CA TYR A 53 2.41 18.83 -7.33
C TYR A 53 3.16 18.68 -8.66
N ASP A 54 2.51 18.95 -9.80
CA ASP A 54 3.15 18.88 -11.12
C ASP A 54 4.04 20.11 -11.44
N LYS A 55 5.28 20.06 -10.95
CA LYS A 55 6.30 21.10 -11.19
C LYS A 55 6.71 21.25 -12.68
N SER A 56 6.36 20.30 -13.54
CA SER A 56 6.68 20.39 -14.98
C SER A 56 5.88 21.51 -15.68
N VAL A 57 4.71 21.86 -15.14
CA VAL A 57 3.94 23.02 -15.59
C VAL A 57 4.68 24.32 -15.25
N LEU A 58 5.30 24.41 -14.07
CA LEU A 58 6.12 25.56 -13.69
C LEU A 58 7.33 25.71 -14.61
N GLU A 59 8.00 24.60 -14.97
CA GLU A 59 9.09 24.63 -15.95
C GLU A 59 8.62 25.05 -17.34
N THR A 60 7.41 24.67 -17.75
CA THR A 60 6.84 25.07 -19.04
C THR A 60 6.51 26.56 -19.06
N ILE A 61 6.00 27.09 -17.95
CA ILE A 61 5.75 28.53 -17.74
C ILE A 61 7.09 29.32 -17.79
N LEU A 62 8.13 28.84 -17.09
CA LEU A 62 9.48 29.45 -17.09
C LEU A 62 10.18 29.36 -18.46
N LYS A 63 10.00 28.27 -19.21
CA LYS A 63 10.52 28.11 -20.58
C LYS A 63 9.78 28.98 -21.60
N HIS A 64 8.54 29.37 -21.32
CA HIS A 64 7.82 30.35 -22.15
C HIS A 64 8.33 31.78 -21.93
N GLU A 65 8.85 32.13 -20.75
CA GLU A 65 9.49 33.44 -20.50
C GLU A 65 10.77 33.65 -21.32
N THR A 66 11.50 32.57 -21.68
CA THR A 66 12.75 32.65 -22.45
C THR A 66 12.56 32.67 -23.96
N LYS A 67 11.33 32.49 -24.47
CA LYS A 67 11.04 32.54 -25.92
C LYS A 67 10.62 33.91 -26.44
N ASP A 68 10.35 34.89 -25.56
CA ASP A 68 9.98 36.25 -25.96
C ASP A 68 11.17 37.21 -26.10
N THR A 69 12.41 36.76 -25.84
CA THR A 69 13.61 37.54 -26.16
C THR A 69 14.10 37.24 -27.58
N GLY A 70 13.50 37.93 -28.55
CA GLY A 70 14.22 38.49 -29.69
C GLY A 70 14.64 37.54 -30.82
N ASN A 71 14.13 37.84 -32.00
CA ASN A 71 14.66 37.45 -33.29
C ASN A 71 16.16 37.83 -33.42
N VAL A 72 17.09 36.95 -33.00
CA VAL A 72 18.54 37.18 -33.16
C VAL A 72 18.92 36.90 -34.60
N LYS A 73 18.91 37.96 -35.42
CA LYS A 73 19.55 37.96 -36.74
C LYS A 73 21.07 37.75 -36.57
N ARG A 74 21.57 36.70 -37.23
CA ARG A 74 23.00 36.47 -37.51
C ARG A 74 23.61 37.71 -38.17
N GLU A 75 24.56 38.39 -37.53
CA GLU A 75 25.66 39.08 -38.22
C GLU A 75 26.95 39.10 -37.37
N SER A 76 28.01 38.55 -37.98
CA SER A 76 29.38 39.08 -38.00
C SER A 76 30.28 39.03 -36.75
N LYS A 77 31.29 38.15 -36.87
CA LYS A 77 32.50 38.03 -36.07
C LYS A 77 33.29 39.34 -35.99
N ASN A 78 33.20 40.06 -34.88
CA ASN A 78 34.29 40.82 -34.26
C ASN A 78 33.75 41.53 -33.02
N TYR A 79 33.80 40.88 -31.86
CA TYR A 79 33.68 41.61 -30.61
C TYR A 79 34.81 41.33 -29.66
N SER A 80 35.63 42.38 -29.60
CA SER A 80 36.78 42.63 -28.78
C SER A 80 36.35 42.89 -27.34
N TYR A 81 37.09 42.30 -26.41
CA TYR A 81 37.23 42.50 -24.95
C TYR A 81 36.39 43.59 -24.24
N LYS A 82 36.15 44.74 -24.86
CA LYS A 82 35.21 45.77 -24.39
C LYS A 82 33.78 45.25 -24.23
N GLU A 83 33.31 44.35 -25.09
CA GLU A 83 31.97 43.76 -24.95
C GLU A 83 31.89 42.77 -23.77
N GLN A 84 32.97 42.05 -23.44
CA GLN A 84 33.00 41.18 -22.26
C GLN A 84 32.99 41.97 -20.96
N MET A 85 33.60 43.16 -20.95
CA MET A 85 33.54 44.07 -19.81
C MET A 85 32.13 44.66 -19.65
N ALA A 86 31.51 45.07 -20.75
CA ALA A 86 30.12 45.54 -20.75
C ALA A 86 29.14 44.44 -20.31
N ALA A 87 29.33 43.20 -20.75
CA ALA A 87 28.53 42.05 -20.34
C ALA A 87 28.66 41.77 -18.82
N ARG A 88 29.88 41.85 -18.27
CA ARG A 88 30.13 41.64 -16.84
C ARG A 88 29.56 42.78 -15.97
N GLU A 89 29.47 43.98 -16.53
CA GLU A 89 28.85 45.14 -15.88
C GLU A 89 27.31 45.05 -15.95
N LEU A 90 26.76 44.56 -17.06
CA LEU A 90 25.34 44.21 -17.22
C LEU A 90 24.91 43.09 -16.28
N GLU A 91 25.74 42.06 -16.06
CA GLU A 91 25.49 41.02 -15.06
C GLU A 91 25.46 41.59 -13.64
N LYS A 92 26.33 42.55 -13.32
CA LYS A 92 26.32 43.23 -12.02
C LYS A 92 25.09 44.13 -11.85
N GLU A 93 24.66 44.82 -12.90
CA GLU A 93 23.40 45.58 -12.87
C GLU A 93 22.16 44.68 -12.75
N LEU A 94 22.14 43.53 -13.43
CA LEU A 94 21.06 42.55 -13.33
C LEU A 94 21.01 41.91 -11.93
N ALA A 95 22.17 41.55 -11.36
CA ALA A 95 22.26 41.04 -10.00
C ALA A 95 21.87 42.10 -8.95
N ALA A 96 22.21 43.37 -9.17
CA ALA A 96 21.77 44.48 -8.32
C ALA A 96 20.26 44.74 -8.41
N LYS A 97 19.64 44.49 -9.58
CA LYS A 97 18.19 44.58 -9.79
C LYS A 97 17.44 43.35 -9.25
N GLN A 98 18.04 42.17 -9.20
CA GLN A 98 17.45 40.96 -8.60
C GLN A 98 17.25 41.05 -7.07
N ASN A 99 17.96 41.94 -6.38
CA ASN A 99 17.75 42.23 -4.95
C ASN A 99 16.52 43.12 -4.66
N LYS A 100 15.76 43.51 -5.68
CA LYS A 100 14.40 44.04 -5.54
C LYS A 100 13.46 43.04 -6.19
N ALA A 101 12.99 42.08 -5.39
CA ALA A 101 12.03 41.06 -5.80
C ALA A 101 10.69 41.67 -6.21
N THR A 102 10.60 42.21 -7.41
CA THR A 102 9.35 42.27 -8.16
C THR A 102 9.07 40.87 -8.66
N VAL A 103 8.12 40.21 -7.99
CA VAL A 103 7.38 39.03 -8.44
C VAL A 103 7.22 39.11 -9.96
N PRO A 104 7.77 38.17 -10.75
CA PRO A 104 7.52 38.12 -12.18
C PRO A 104 6.01 38.08 -12.37
N GLN A 105 5.45 39.11 -13.03
CA GLN A 105 4.02 39.13 -13.33
C GLN A 105 3.75 38.02 -14.35
N LEU A 106 3.31 36.87 -13.85
CA LEU A 106 2.73 35.80 -14.67
C LEU A 106 1.75 36.46 -15.66
N THR A 107 1.94 36.23 -16.95
CA THR A 107 1.00 36.70 -17.97
C THR A 107 -0.39 36.14 -17.68
N LYS A 108 -1.48 36.85 -18.04
CA LYS A 108 -2.87 36.40 -17.76
C LYS A 108 -3.12 34.94 -18.17
N LYS A 109 -2.54 34.50 -19.30
CA LYS A 109 -2.60 33.10 -19.75
C LYS A 109 -1.87 32.11 -18.85
N GLN A 110 -0.72 32.49 -18.28
CA GLN A 110 0.02 31.66 -17.33
C GLN A 110 -0.69 31.61 -15.96
N GLN A 111 -1.32 32.71 -15.52
CA GLN A 111 -2.15 32.73 -14.31
C GLN A 111 -3.38 31.84 -14.46
N GLU A 112 -4.06 31.91 -15.60
CA GLU A 112 -5.20 31.04 -15.92
C GLU A 112 -4.80 29.57 -15.99
N MET A 113 -3.66 29.24 -16.61
CA MET A 113 -3.14 27.87 -16.68
C MET A 113 -2.75 27.32 -15.30
N LEU A 114 -2.14 28.16 -14.46
CA LEU A 114 -1.79 27.83 -13.07
C LEU A 114 -3.05 27.57 -12.24
N GLN A 115 -4.05 28.44 -12.38
CA GLN A 115 -5.33 28.30 -11.68
C GLN A 115 -6.06 27.03 -12.11
N GLN A 116 -6.11 26.74 -13.41
CA GLN A 116 -6.73 25.51 -13.91
C GLN A 116 -6.05 24.25 -13.38
N GLN A 117 -4.72 24.24 -13.27
CA GLN A 117 -3.98 23.12 -12.68
C GLN A 117 -4.25 22.98 -11.18
N LEU A 118 -4.27 24.10 -10.45
CA LEU A 118 -4.63 24.12 -9.03
C LEU A 118 -6.04 23.61 -8.79
N ASP A 119 -7.00 23.98 -9.64
CA ASP A 119 -8.39 23.53 -9.54
C ASP A 119 -8.51 22.02 -9.84
N GLN A 120 -7.78 21.51 -10.84
CA GLN A 120 -7.72 20.08 -11.16
C GLN A 120 -7.09 19.26 -10.03
N GLU A 121 -5.97 19.73 -9.48
CA GLU A 121 -5.32 19.09 -8.35
C GLU A 121 -6.20 19.16 -7.11
N GLN A 122 -6.87 20.29 -6.84
CA GLN A 122 -7.83 20.44 -5.74
C GLN A 122 -8.97 19.43 -5.84
N ALA A 123 -9.60 19.31 -7.02
CA ALA A 123 -10.65 18.31 -7.25
C ALA A 123 -10.14 16.89 -7.01
N THR A 124 -8.91 16.58 -7.44
CA THR A 124 -8.26 15.30 -7.17
C THR A 124 -8.03 15.10 -5.67
N ARG A 125 -7.54 16.12 -4.95
CA ARG A 125 -7.34 16.05 -3.49
C ARG A 125 -8.64 15.76 -2.77
N ASP A 126 -9.73 16.41 -3.13
CA ASP A 126 -11.03 16.24 -2.46
C ASP A 126 -11.61 14.84 -2.70
N ILE A 127 -11.50 14.32 -3.93
CA ILE A 127 -11.93 12.95 -4.24
C ILE A 127 -11.10 11.93 -3.46
N VAL A 128 -9.76 12.06 -3.47
CA VAL A 128 -8.87 11.08 -2.82
C VAL A 128 -9.00 11.16 -1.30
N LYS A 129 -9.18 12.35 -0.70
CA LYS A 129 -9.45 12.50 0.73
C LYS A 129 -10.73 11.80 1.15
N LYS A 130 -11.81 11.95 0.38
CA LYS A 130 -13.06 11.24 0.67
C LYS A 130 -12.86 9.73 0.65
N ILE A 131 -12.08 9.22 -0.31
CA ILE A 131 -11.74 7.78 -0.39
C ILE A 131 -10.87 7.35 0.80
N ASP A 132 -9.90 8.16 1.22
CA ASP A 132 -9.05 7.89 2.39
C ASP A 132 -9.86 7.85 3.69
N GLU A 133 -10.78 8.80 3.89
CA GLU A 133 -11.69 8.82 5.03
C GLU A 133 -12.61 7.59 5.05
N ASP A 134 -13.17 7.20 3.90
CA ASP A 134 -14.01 6.03 3.79
C ASP A 134 -13.21 4.75 4.08
N ALA A 135 -11.99 4.64 3.53
CA ALA A 135 -11.08 3.52 3.80
C ALA A 135 -10.79 3.44 5.31
N LYS A 136 -10.36 4.54 5.93
CA LYS A 136 -10.07 4.60 7.36
C LYS A 136 -11.25 4.10 8.19
N ASN A 137 -12.46 4.59 7.92
CA ASN A 137 -13.67 4.19 8.64
C ASN A 137 -13.93 2.68 8.51
N VAL A 138 -13.79 2.11 7.31
CA VAL A 138 -14.00 0.67 7.07
C VAL A 138 -12.96 -0.19 7.78
N PHE A 139 -11.68 0.17 7.68
CA PHE A 139 -10.59 -0.58 8.35
C PHE A 139 -10.63 -0.43 9.87
N GLU A 140 -11.09 0.71 10.41
CA GLU A 140 -11.35 0.85 11.84
C GLU A 140 -12.47 -0.08 12.33
N ILE A 141 -13.54 -0.28 11.55
CA ILE A 141 -14.59 -1.25 11.86
C ILE A 141 -13.98 -2.65 11.96
N PHE A 142 -13.24 -3.10 10.95
CA PHE A 142 -12.58 -4.41 10.97
C PHE A 142 -11.62 -4.56 12.16
N THR A 143 -10.77 -3.56 12.38
CA THR A 143 -9.79 -3.59 13.48
C THR A 143 -10.48 -3.71 14.84
N ASN A 144 -11.59 -3.00 15.04
CA ASN A 144 -12.37 -3.08 16.28
C ASN A 144 -13.03 -4.45 16.44
N ILE A 145 -13.60 -5.02 15.38
CA ILE A 145 -14.18 -6.36 15.39
C ILE A 145 -13.11 -7.38 15.78
N VAL A 146 -12.00 -7.43 15.03
CA VAL A 146 -10.89 -8.37 15.21
C VAL A 146 -10.34 -8.33 16.64
N LYS A 147 -10.11 -7.13 17.19
CA LYS A 147 -9.64 -6.96 18.57
C LYS A 147 -10.64 -7.43 19.63
N SER A 148 -11.94 -7.23 19.37
CA SER A 148 -13.02 -7.52 20.34
C SER A 148 -13.44 -8.99 20.38
N THR A 149 -13.31 -9.72 19.27
CA THR A 149 -13.80 -11.11 19.14
C THR A 149 -12.70 -12.16 19.15
N GLN A 150 -11.45 -11.80 18.82
CA GLN A 150 -10.27 -12.67 18.90
C GLN A 150 -10.50 -14.04 18.24
N GLU A 151 -10.50 -15.14 19.01
CA GLU A 151 -10.67 -16.50 18.50
C GLU A 151 -12.01 -16.75 17.80
N LEU A 152 -13.08 -16.05 18.21
CA LEU A 152 -14.39 -16.15 17.56
C LEU A 152 -14.37 -15.65 16.11
N PHE A 153 -13.34 -14.90 15.73
CA PHE A 153 -13.14 -14.40 14.38
C PHE A 153 -12.58 -15.46 13.42
N ILE A 154 -11.94 -16.53 13.94
CA ILE A 154 -11.25 -17.55 13.13
C ILE A 154 -12.05 -18.07 11.93
N PRO A 155 -13.37 -18.39 12.05
CA PRO A 155 -14.16 -18.90 10.92
C PRO A 155 -14.31 -17.92 9.75
N TYR A 156 -14.10 -16.62 9.98
CA TYR A 156 -14.26 -15.54 9.00
C TYR A 156 -12.92 -15.08 8.41
N LEU A 157 -11.81 -15.66 8.86
CA LEU A 157 -10.48 -15.18 8.54
C LEU A 157 -10.14 -15.31 7.05
N GLY A 158 -10.48 -16.43 6.41
CA GLY A 158 -10.24 -16.64 4.98
C GLY A 158 -10.96 -15.59 4.12
N GLU A 159 -12.23 -15.32 4.43
CA GLU A 159 -13.02 -14.29 3.74
C GLU A 159 -12.42 -12.90 3.93
N LEU A 160 -12.02 -12.53 5.16
CA LEU A 160 -11.39 -11.24 5.42
C LEU A 160 -10.07 -11.10 4.66
N VAL A 161 -9.21 -12.12 4.71
CA VAL A 161 -7.93 -12.12 4.02
C VAL A 161 -8.13 -11.95 2.52
N ALA A 162 -9.14 -12.61 1.92
CA ALA A 162 -9.47 -12.44 0.50
C ALA A 162 -9.86 -11.00 0.13
N HIS A 163 -10.49 -10.25 1.04
CA HIS A 163 -10.85 -8.84 0.81
C HIS A 163 -9.72 -7.86 1.12
N ILE A 164 -8.91 -8.11 2.15
CA ILE A 164 -7.76 -7.26 2.49
C ILE A 164 -6.67 -7.41 1.42
N TRP A 165 -6.47 -8.61 0.89
CA TRP A 165 -5.34 -8.90 0.02
C TRP A 165 -5.23 -7.97 -1.20
N PRO A 166 -6.28 -7.71 -1.99
CA PRO A 166 -6.21 -6.76 -3.10
C PRO A 166 -5.93 -5.32 -2.64
N THR A 167 -6.41 -4.93 -1.44
CA THR A 167 -6.32 -3.56 -0.93
C THR A 167 -4.89 -3.15 -0.57
N LEU A 168 -4.00 -4.13 -0.31
CA LEU A 168 -2.56 -3.89 -0.13
C LEU A 168 -1.89 -3.31 -1.38
N LYS A 169 -2.50 -3.41 -2.56
CA LYS A 169 -1.99 -2.78 -3.79
C LYS A 169 -2.39 -1.31 -3.91
N SER A 170 -3.41 -0.87 -3.18
CA SER A 170 -3.87 0.51 -3.21
C SER A 170 -2.94 1.41 -2.40
N PRO A 171 -2.45 2.54 -2.96
CA PRO A 171 -1.60 3.47 -2.21
C PRO A 171 -2.34 4.19 -1.07
N VAL A 172 -3.67 4.32 -1.16
CA VAL A 172 -4.51 4.96 -0.14
C VAL A 172 -4.78 3.98 0.99
N ALA A 173 -5.22 2.77 0.66
CA ALA A 173 -5.62 1.78 1.65
C ALA A 173 -4.44 1.01 2.28
N PHE A 174 -3.24 1.07 1.68
CA PHE A 174 -2.07 0.27 2.08
C PHE A 174 -1.81 0.26 3.59
N ASN A 175 -1.72 1.44 4.22
CA ASN A 175 -1.38 1.51 5.65
C ASN A 175 -2.44 0.82 6.52
N TYR A 176 -3.72 1.10 6.26
CA TYR A 176 -4.81 0.52 7.02
C TYR A 176 -4.93 -1.00 6.79
N ALA A 177 -4.75 -1.44 5.54
CA ALA A 177 -4.74 -2.85 5.17
C ALA A 177 -3.56 -3.61 5.77
N LYS A 178 -2.36 -3.03 5.74
CA LYS A 178 -1.14 -3.56 6.37
C LYS A 178 -1.33 -3.72 7.87
N ASP A 179 -1.80 -2.67 8.54
CA ASP A 179 -1.97 -2.67 10.00
C ASP A 179 -3.02 -3.72 10.43
N LEU A 180 -4.12 -3.84 9.68
CA LEU A 180 -5.13 -4.88 9.92
C LEU A 180 -4.57 -6.28 9.66
N TYR A 181 -3.83 -6.49 8.57
CA TYR A 181 -3.24 -7.78 8.24
C TYR A 181 -2.26 -8.24 9.32
N ILE A 182 -1.40 -7.34 9.81
CA ILE A 182 -0.48 -7.61 10.93
C ILE A 182 -1.25 -7.88 12.23
N ALA A 183 -2.37 -7.17 12.47
CA ALA A 183 -3.20 -7.38 13.65
C ALA A 183 -3.88 -8.77 13.70
N LEU A 184 -3.92 -9.51 12.59
CA LEU A 184 -4.40 -10.90 12.56
C LEU A 184 -3.37 -11.90 13.09
N VAL A 185 -2.08 -11.56 13.11
CA VAL A 185 -1.00 -12.47 13.53
C VAL A 185 -1.24 -13.06 14.92
N PRO A 186 -1.56 -12.28 15.97
CA PRO A 186 -1.76 -12.84 17.32
C PRO A 186 -2.94 -13.82 17.40
N ILE A 187 -3.95 -13.65 16.54
CA ILE A 187 -5.15 -14.51 16.49
C ILE A 187 -4.81 -15.83 15.78
N VAL A 188 -4.08 -15.75 14.67
CA VAL A 188 -3.72 -16.92 13.83
C VAL A 188 -2.62 -17.77 14.48
N PHE A 189 -1.67 -17.11 15.12
CA PHE A 189 -0.51 -17.76 15.74
C PHE A 189 -0.63 -17.83 17.28
N MET A 190 -1.84 -17.64 17.83
CA MET A 190 -2.20 -17.86 19.24
C MET A 190 -1.24 -17.21 20.25
N ASN A 191 -0.92 -15.93 20.07
CA ASN A 191 -0.09 -15.12 20.98
C ASN A 191 1.31 -15.69 21.31
N ASP A 192 1.81 -16.67 20.55
CA ASP A 192 3.22 -17.02 20.66
C ASP A 192 4.02 -15.77 20.31
N LYS A 193 4.99 -15.42 21.16
CA LYS A 193 5.89 -14.27 20.98
C LYS A 193 6.85 -14.46 19.78
N ASP A 194 6.43 -15.25 18.82
CA ASP A 194 7.20 -15.70 17.70
C ASP A 194 7.19 -14.60 16.65
N THR A 195 8.36 -13.99 16.51
CA THR A 195 8.76 -13.14 15.39
C THR A 195 8.40 -13.75 14.03
N PHE A 196 8.19 -15.08 13.98
CA PHE A 196 7.81 -15.82 12.80
C PHE A 196 6.46 -15.39 12.17
N GLY A 197 5.39 -15.27 12.97
CA GLY A 197 4.09 -14.86 12.44
C GLY A 197 4.13 -13.45 11.84
N TYR A 198 4.86 -12.55 12.49
CA TYR A 198 5.15 -11.21 11.98
C TYR A 198 6.00 -11.27 10.71
N ALA A 199 7.03 -12.11 10.65
CA ALA A 199 7.85 -12.27 9.45
C ALA A 199 7.02 -12.71 8.23
N ILE A 200 6.04 -13.61 8.42
CA ILE A 200 5.07 -13.98 7.38
C ILE A 200 4.25 -12.76 6.95
N ALA A 201 3.71 -12.01 7.92
CA ALA A 201 2.90 -10.84 7.64
C ALA A 201 3.66 -9.78 6.82
N TYR A 202 4.85 -9.40 7.29
CA TYR A 202 5.69 -8.40 6.63
C TYR A 202 6.17 -8.87 5.26
N LEU A 203 6.51 -10.16 5.09
CA LEU A 203 6.89 -10.70 3.78
C LEU A 203 5.70 -10.68 2.81
N ALA A 204 4.52 -11.05 3.26
CA ALA A 204 3.30 -11.02 2.46
C ALA A 204 2.97 -9.60 1.97
N VAL A 205 3.08 -8.60 2.85
CA VAL A 205 2.93 -7.19 2.49
C VAL A 205 4.00 -6.76 1.48
N ARG A 206 5.27 -7.12 1.68
CA ARG A 206 6.37 -6.81 0.75
C ARG A 206 6.14 -7.40 -0.64
N LEU A 207 5.64 -8.63 -0.72
CA LEU A 207 5.48 -9.35 -1.97
C LEU A 207 4.25 -8.91 -2.77
N ASN A 208 3.17 -8.54 -2.09
CA ASN A 208 1.89 -8.22 -2.72
C ASN A 208 1.75 -6.74 -3.12
N SER A 209 2.63 -5.87 -2.62
CA SER A 209 2.50 -4.42 -2.77
C SER A 209 3.58 -3.84 -3.70
N ASP A 210 3.34 -2.65 -4.23
CA ASP A 210 4.33 -1.96 -5.08
C ASP A 210 5.60 -1.64 -4.27
N PRO A 211 6.81 -1.95 -4.79
CA PRO A 211 8.08 -1.68 -4.11
C PRO A 211 8.23 -0.24 -3.60
N SER A 212 7.69 0.72 -4.34
CA SER A 212 7.80 2.14 -4.01
C SER A 212 6.88 2.55 -2.84
N THR A 213 5.70 1.94 -2.72
CA THR A 213 4.80 2.12 -1.56
C THR A 213 5.43 1.48 -0.33
N VAL A 214 5.97 0.27 -0.48
CA VAL A 214 6.65 -0.47 0.60
C VAL A 214 7.83 0.32 1.18
N GLN A 215 8.69 0.89 0.32
CA GLN A 215 9.85 1.67 0.77
C GLN A 215 9.46 2.92 1.57
N GLN A 216 8.30 3.53 1.26
CA GLN A 216 7.84 4.74 1.94
C GLN A 216 7.09 4.45 3.24
N GLN A 217 6.41 3.30 3.34
CA GLN A 217 5.39 3.05 4.37
C GLN A 217 5.65 1.81 5.26
N LEU A 218 6.72 1.05 4.99
CA LEU A 218 7.17 -0.08 5.81
C LEU A 218 8.41 0.27 6.65
N ASP A 219 8.54 -0.33 7.82
CA ASP A 219 9.71 -0.13 8.68
C ASP A 219 10.98 -0.65 8.02
N LYS A 220 12.04 0.15 8.10
CA LYS A 220 13.32 -0.12 7.42
C LYS A 220 13.98 -1.43 7.85
N CYS A 221 13.75 -1.89 9.09
CA CYS A 221 14.32 -3.14 9.60
C CYS A 221 13.84 -4.37 8.80
N TRP A 222 12.58 -4.37 8.33
CA TRP A 222 12.01 -5.45 7.54
C TRP A 222 12.40 -5.41 6.06
N LEU A 223 13.16 -4.40 5.64
CA LEU A 223 13.66 -4.22 4.27
C LEU A 223 15.16 -4.50 4.13
N GLN A 224 15.85 -4.82 5.22
CA GLN A 224 17.30 -5.07 5.22
C GLN A 224 17.67 -6.37 4.49
N GLU A 225 16.86 -7.40 4.67
CA GLU A 225 17.05 -8.71 4.03
C GLU A 225 16.50 -8.70 2.60
N ASP A 226 17.26 -9.28 1.66
CA ASP A 226 16.81 -9.50 0.29
C ASP A 226 15.50 -10.31 0.26
N LEU A 227 14.62 -9.97 -0.68
CA LEU A 227 13.29 -10.57 -0.75
C LEU A 227 13.35 -12.08 -1.00
N LEU A 228 14.26 -12.55 -1.86
CA LEU A 228 14.35 -13.97 -2.21
C LEU A 228 14.95 -14.78 -1.06
N ALA A 229 16.00 -14.26 -0.43
CA ALA A 229 16.59 -14.87 0.77
C ALA A 229 15.56 -14.96 1.91
N ALA A 230 14.73 -13.92 2.10
CA ALA A 230 13.65 -13.94 3.09
C ALA A 230 12.57 -14.99 2.77
N ILE A 231 12.23 -15.20 1.49
CA ILE A 231 11.32 -16.27 1.05
C ILE A 231 11.90 -17.65 1.37
N GLU A 232 13.17 -17.90 1.02
CA GLU A 232 13.86 -19.16 1.29
C GLU A 232 13.87 -19.49 2.78
N ARG A 233 14.29 -18.53 3.60
CA ARG A 233 14.31 -18.68 5.06
C ARG A 233 12.91 -18.95 5.62
N LEU A 234 11.90 -18.22 5.15
CA LEU A 234 10.52 -18.40 5.59
C LEU A 234 9.97 -19.78 5.20
N LEU A 235 10.24 -20.28 3.99
CA LEU A 235 9.79 -21.60 3.57
C LEU A 235 10.49 -22.72 4.34
N ALA A 236 11.80 -22.58 4.61
CA ALA A 236 12.53 -23.52 5.47
C ALA A 236 11.92 -23.55 6.88
N CYS A 237 11.70 -22.39 7.50
CA CYS A 237 11.08 -22.29 8.82
C CYS A 237 9.63 -22.80 8.84
N LEU A 238 8.82 -22.53 7.81
CA LEU A 238 7.46 -23.07 7.69
C LEU A 238 7.50 -24.59 7.60
N TYR A 239 8.39 -25.14 6.76
CA TYR A 239 8.54 -26.58 6.61
C TYR A 239 8.98 -27.24 7.93
N GLU A 240 9.99 -26.70 8.61
CA GLU A 240 10.40 -27.17 9.94
C GLU A 240 9.27 -27.11 10.96
N ASN A 241 8.54 -26.00 11.03
CA ASN A 241 7.37 -25.85 11.91
C ASN A 241 6.27 -26.86 11.56
N THR A 242 6.01 -27.12 10.28
CA THR A 242 5.02 -28.13 9.87
C THR A 242 5.44 -29.54 10.31
N GLN A 243 6.73 -29.89 10.20
CA GLN A 243 7.27 -31.18 10.64
C GLN A 243 7.27 -31.31 12.18
N GLN A 244 7.55 -30.23 12.90
CA GLN A 244 7.45 -30.20 14.36
C GLN A 244 6.01 -30.27 14.84
N ALA A 245 5.08 -29.58 14.15
CA ALA A 245 3.66 -29.61 14.45
C ALA A 245 3.01 -30.98 14.20
N LYS A 246 3.58 -31.86 13.35
CA LYS A 246 3.20 -33.28 13.30
C LYS A 246 3.33 -33.99 14.64
N LYS A 247 4.25 -33.55 15.50
CA LYS A 247 4.43 -34.12 16.85
C LYS A 247 3.37 -33.62 17.83
N PHE A 248 2.68 -32.51 17.53
CA PHE A 248 1.77 -31.84 18.44
C PHE A 248 0.35 -31.58 17.88
N ASN A 249 0.02 -32.02 16.66
CA ASN A 249 -1.30 -31.81 15.99
C ASN A 249 -1.76 -30.34 15.91
N GLN A 250 -0.87 -29.39 15.55
CA GLN A 250 -1.12 -27.94 15.70
C GLN A 250 -0.96 -27.10 14.42
N LEU A 251 -1.45 -27.57 13.26
CA LEU A 251 -1.71 -26.67 12.13
C LEU A 251 -3.23 -26.43 12.02
N SER A 252 -3.70 -25.30 12.57
CA SER A 252 -5.10 -24.88 12.55
C SER A 252 -5.48 -24.19 11.24
N ILE A 253 -6.48 -24.67 10.48
CA ILE A 253 -6.93 -24.16 9.16
C ILE A 253 -6.76 -22.65 8.93
N ALA A 254 -7.06 -21.83 9.95
CA ALA A 254 -6.78 -20.38 9.99
C ALA A 254 -5.35 -19.96 9.57
N ARG A 255 -4.31 -20.69 10.00
CA ARG A 255 -2.89 -20.45 9.63
C ARG A 255 -2.67 -20.69 8.13
N LEU A 256 -3.33 -21.69 7.55
CA LEU A 256 -3.24 -21.94 6.12
C LEU A 256 -3.96 -20.85 5.33
N ASP A 257 -5.20 -20.52 5.71
CA ASP A 257 -6.00 -19.48 5.06
C ASP A 257 -5.28 -18.13 5.07
N TYR A 258 -4.60 -17.82 6.18
CA TYR A 258 -3.75 -16.64 6.29
C TYR A 258 -2.53 -16.67 5.35
N CYS A 259 -1.85 -17.82 5.21
CA CYS A 259 -0.63 -17.94 4.40
C CYS A 259 -0.90 -18.18 2.91
N LEU A 260 -2.11 -18.58 2.53
CA LEU A 260 -2.42 -19.01 1.16
C LEU A 260 -2.17 -17.92 0.09
N PRO A 261 -2.57 -16.65 0.29
CA PRO A 261 -2.30 -15.61 -0.70
C PRO A 261 -0.78 -15.35 -0.86
N LEU A 262 -0.01 -15.47 0.22
CA LEU A 262 1.45 -15.39 0.16
C LEU A 262 2.03 -16.52 -0.70
N PHE A 263 1.59 -17.76 -0.48
CA PHE A 263 2.03 -18.91 -1.29
C PHE A 263 1.69 -18.72 -2.77
N GLN A 264 0.49 -18.23 -3.08
CA GLN A 264 0.09 -17.93 -4.45
C GLN A 264 1.04 -16.90 -5.09
N ASN A 265 1.35 -15.80 -4.40
CA ASN A 265 2.29 -14.81 -4.92
C ASN A 265 3.72 -15.36 -5.07
N ILE A 266 4.19 -16.23 -4.17
CA ILE A 266 5.51 -16.87 -4.29
C ILE A 266 5.57 -17.75 -5.53
N VAL A 267 4.52 -18.55 -5.80
CA VAL A 267 4.44 -19.44 -6.96
C VAL A 267 4.40 -18.66 -8.28
N ILE A 268 3.68 -17.53 -8.30
CA ILE A 268 3.56 -16.67 -9.50
C ILE A 268 4.84 -15.84 -9.72
N HIS A 269 5.70 -15.69 -8.72
CA HIS A 269 6.88 -14.84 -8.80
C HIS A 269 7.85 -15.29 -9.92
N PRO A 270 8.40 -14.40 -10.77
CA PRO A 270 9.23 -14.79 -11.91
C PRO A 270 10.50 -15.56 -11.58
N LYS A 271 11.00 -15.40 -10.35
CA LYS A 271 12.19 -16.09 -9.83
C LYS A 271 11.87 -17.32 -8.98
N CYS A 272 10.62 -17.81 -9.03
CA CYS A 272 10.21 -18.98 -8.26
C CYS A 272 10.99 -20.21 -8.71
N THR A 273 11.53 -20.96 -7.76
CA THR A 273 12.27 -22.19 -8.02
C THR A 273 11.38 -23.42 -7.83
N ASN A 274 11.74 -24.54 -8.45
CA ASN A 274 11.06 -25.82 -8.25
C ASN A 274 11.12 -26.31 -6.79
N GLU A 275 12.14 -25.89 -6.05
CA GLU A 275 12.30 -26.22 -4.63
C GLU A 275 11.26 -25.50 -3.77
N TRP A 276 10.98 -24.22 -4.07
CA TRP A 276 9.97 -23.45 -3.37
C TRP A 276 8.56 -24.01 -3.61
N THR A 277 8.24 -24.32 -4.88
CA THR A 277 6.94 -24.92 -5.21
C THR A 277 6.77 -26.29 -4.53
N THR A 278 7.82 -27.11 -4.52
CA THR A 278 7.80 -28.41 -3.81
C THR A 278 7.62 -28.22 -2.30
N SER A 279 8.29 -27.23 -1.70
CA SER A 279 8.15 -26.91 -0.28
C SER A 279 6.72 -26.49 0.06
N ILE A 280 6.13 -25.59 -0.73
CA ILE A 280 4.74 -25.14 -0.58
C ILE A 280 3.77 -26.32 -0.74
N LEU A 281 3.95 -27.16 -1.76
CA LEU A 281 3.10 -28.33 -1.98
C LEU A 281 3.19 -29.32 -0.83
N ASN A 282 4.37 -29.53 -0.26
CA ASN A 282 4.55 -30.37 0.91
C ASN A 282 3.84 -29.75 2.13
N ILE A 283 4.02 -28.45 2.39
CA ILE A 283 3.31 -27.75 3.48
C ILE A 283 1.78 -27.92 3.33
N CYS A 284 1.23 -27.68 2.14
CA CYS A 284 -0.20 -27.85 1.87
C CYS A 284 -0.65 -29.32 2.03
N ARG A 285 0.10 -30.28 1.48
CA ARG A 285 -0.21 -31.71 1.58
C ARG A 285 -0.27 -32.17 3.04
N GLU A 286 0.70 -31.75 3.84
CA GLU A 286 0.78 -32.08 5.26
C GLU A 286 -0.37 -31.45 6.05
N TYR A 287 -0.85 -30.28 5.61
CA TYR A 287 -2.05 -29.67 6.17
C TYR A 287 -3.31 -30.49 5.89
N PHE A 288 -3.51 -30.88 4.64
CA PHE A 288 -4.70 -31.64 4.23
C PHE A 288 -4.72 -33.06 4.81
N SER A 289 -3.56 -33.68 5.02
CA SER A 289 -3.49 -34.96 5.72
C SER A 289 -3.90 -34.82 7.19
N ALA A 290 -3.49 -33.76 7.88
CA ALA A 290 -3.87 -33.48 9.27
C ALA A 290 -5.37 -33.15 9.44
N VAL A 291 -5.98 -32.45 8.48
CA VAL A 291 -7.43 -32.16 8.52
C VAL A 291 -8.27 -33.41 8.30
N SER A 292 -7.79 -34.34 7.45
CA SER A 292 -8.52 -35.59 7.14
C SER A 292 -8.68 -36.54 8.33
N THR A 293 -7.87 -36.38 9.38
CA THR A 293 -7.95 -37.18 10.61
C THR A 293 -8.78 -36.51 11.71
N SER A 294 -9.12 -35.21 11.60
CA SER A 294 -9.79 -34.45 12.64
C SER A 294 -11.25 -34.09 12.35
N ASP A 295 -11.68 -33.87 11.10
CA ASP A 295 -13.09 -33.62 10.76
C ASP A 295 -13.36 -33.68 9.22
N PRO A 296 -14.23 -34.57 8.70
CA PRO A 296 -14.52 -34.69 7.27
C PRO A 296 -15.30 -33.51 6.66
N ASP A 297 -15.95 -32.65 7.45
CA ASP A 297 -16.81 -31.57 6.92
C ASP A 297 -16.05 -30.32 6.44
N VAL A 298 -14.80 -30.13 6.84
CA VAL A 298 -13.96 -29.00 6.40
C VAL A 298 -13.60 -29.10 4.92
N ARG A 299 -13.51 -30.32 4.39
CA ARG A 299 -13.15 -30.60 2.99
C ARG A 299 -14.15 -29.98 1.99
N PHE A 300 -15.38 -29.72 2.43
CA PHE A 300 -16.47 -29.31 1.56
C PHE A 300 -16.66 -27.79 1.42
N ARG A 301 -16.08 -26.94 2.28
CA ARG A 301 -16.14 -25.48 2.07
C ARG A 301 -15.22 -25.01 0.94
N PHE A 302 -13.99 -25.52 0.93
CA PHE A 302 -12.97 -25.09 -0.05
C PHE A 302 -13.30 -25.46 -1.50
N ILE A 303 -14.02 -26.57 -1.70
CA ILE A 303 -14.38 -27.09 -3.03
C ILE A 303 -15.69 -26.46 -3.55
N ARG A 304 -16.64 -26.09 -2.66
CA ARG A 304 -17.93 -25.52 -3.10
C ARG A 304 -17.86 -24.05 -3.48
N GLU A 305 -16.97 -23.27 -2.89
CA GLU A 305 -16.88 -21.82 -3.16
C GLU A 305 -16.08 -21.48 -4.43
N ASN A 306 -15.30 -22.41 -4.98
CA ASN A 306 -14.51 -22.22 -6.20
C ASN A 306 -14.99 -23.04 -7.41
N ALA A 307 -16.16 -23.68 -7.31
CA ALA A 307 -16.78 -24.46 -8.37
C ALA A 307 -18.12 -23.86 -8.85
N GLY A 308 -18.24 -22.53 -8.83
CA GLY A 308 -19.35 -21.76 -9.37
C GLY A 308 -18.86 -20.75 -10.39
#